data_AF-A0A8C5Y4E6-F1
#
_entry.id   AF-A0A8C5Y4E6-F1
#
_cell.length_a   1.000
_cell.length_b   1.000
_cell.length_c   1.000
_cell.angle_alpha   90.00
_cell.angle_beta   90.00
_cell.angle_gamma   90.00
#
_symmetry.space_group_name_H-M   'P 1'
#
loop_
_entity.id
_entity.type
_entity.pdbx_description
1 polymer ?
#
loop_
_entity_poly.entity_id
_entity_poly.type
_entity_poly.pdbx_seq_one_letter_code
_entity_poly.pdbx_strand_id
1 'polypeptide(L)'
;MEGKKPLQGNSGPVLGESLQHVVPTLRACLQPARDPQMRLTLFSVLSKVLLQAKDTVDSQGQFHSYLETVTKDILVPNLQWHAGRTAAAIRTATVSCLWALTSSEVLSAKQIRDVQETLMPHILTTLEEDSQMTRLISCRIINIFLKTSDDVLDPDKFIKIYPELLKRLDDVSNDVRIAAASALITWLKCIKGADGKSYYQSSIQYLYKELLVYLDDPESAVQDAVLEVLKEGSALFPDVLVRETEAVLHKHRSATYCEQLLQHLQAVPATH
;
A
#
# COMPACT_ATOMS: atom_id res chain seq x y z
N MET A 1 -44.04 -1.08 -14.38
CA MET A 1 -43.04 -1.16 -13.29
C MET A 1 -41.74 -0.63 -13.85
N GLU A 2 -41.54 0.68 -13.76
CA GLU A 2 -40.31 1.34 -14.15
C GLU A 2 -39.25 1.09 -13.08
N GLY A 3 -38.09 0.60 -13.51
CA GLY A 3 -36.93 0.40 -12.65
C GLY A 3 -36.42 1.74 -12.14
N LYS A 4 -36.28 1.84 -10.81
CA LYS A 4 -35.53 2.92 -10.17
C LYS A 4 -34.09 2.92 -10.71
N LYS A 5 -33.77 3.91 -11.54
CA LYS A 5 -32.39 4.32 -11.78
C LYS A 5 -31.78 4.73 -10.44
N PRO A 6 -30.57 4.27 -10.09
CA PRO A 6 -29.84 4.85 -8.97
C PRO A 6 -29.57 6.33 -9.27
N LEU A 7 -29.62 7.16 -8.24
CA LEU A 7 -29.30 8.59 -8.30
C LEU A 7 -27.84 8.77 -8.77
N GLN A 8 -27.61 8.80 -10.07
CA GLN A 8 -26.45 9.43 -10.67
C GLN A 8 -26.64 10.93 -10.48
N GLY A 9 -25.96 11.50 -9.48
CA GLY A 9 -25.99 12.94 -9.26
C GLY A 9 -25.40 13.65 -10.49
N ASN A 10 -26.19 14.48 -11.15
CA ASN A 10 -25.77 15.38 -12.24
C ASN A 10 -24.75 16.46 -11.80
N SER A 11 -24.02 16.25 -10.69
CA SER A 11 -23.07 17.20 -10.10
C SER A 11 -21.62 16.82 -10.35
N GLY A 12 -21.33 15.66 -10.97
CA GLY A 12 -19.97 15.17 -11.19
C GLY A 12 -19.10 16.17 -11.97
N PRO A 13 -19.45 16.52 -13.21
CA PRO A 13 -18.64 17.42 -14.03
C PRO A 13 -18.48 18.83 -13.47
N VAL A 14 -19.50 19.32 -12.74
CA VAL A 14 -19.52 20.65 -12.13
C VAL A 14 -18.38 20.83 -11.12
N LEU A 15 -17.99 19.76 -10.42
CA LEU A 15 -16.85 19.80 -9.50
C LEU A 15 -15.53 20.02 -10.24
N GLY A 16 -15.32 19.33 -11.36
CA GLY A 16 -14.14 19.51 -12.21
C GLY A 16 -14.06 20.91 -12.83
N GLU A 17 -15.20 21.52 -13.15
CA GLU A 17 -15.29 22.91 -13.66
C GLU A 17 -14.96 23.96 -12.58
N SER A 18 -15.14 23.61 -11.30
CA SER A 18 -15.05 24.56 -10.18
C SER A 18 -13.88 24.27 -9.22
N LEU A 19 -12.86 23.52 -9.64
CA LEU A 19 -11.72 23.13 -8.79
C LEU A 19 -11.04 24.32 -8.10
N GLN A 20 -10.94 25.47 -8.79
CA GLN A 20 -10.37 26.71 -8.26
C GLN A 20 -11.09 27.24 -7.00
N HIS A 21 -12.35 26.86 -6.79
CA HIS A 21 -13.13 27.19 -5.60
C HIS A 21 -13.23 26.00 -4.65
N VAL A 22 -13.39 24.79 -5.19
CA VAL A 22 -13.55 23.56 -4.41
C VAL A 22 -12.29 23.25 -3.61
N VAL A 23 -11.11 23.24 -4.23
CA VAL A 23 -9.86 22.83 -3.56
C VAL A 23 -9.47 23.79 -2.44
N PRO A 24 -9.50 25.12 -2.60
CA PRO A 24 -9.23 26.03 -1.48
C PRO A 24 -10.25 25.91 -0.35
N THR A 25 -11.52 25.65 -0.66
CA THR A 25 -12.56 25.42 0.36
C THR A 25 -12.27 24.13 1.14
N LEU A 26 -11.97 23.03 0.46
CA LEU A 26 -11.57 21.78 1.10
C LEU A 26 -10.33 21.98 1.96
N ARG A 27 -9.31 22.69 1.45
CA ARG A 27 -8.11 23.05 2.21
C ARG A 27 -8.48 23.79 3.50
N ALA A 28 -9.29 24.84 3.43
CA ALA A 28 -9.67 25.63 4.60
C ALA A 28 -10.49 24.84 5.64
N CYS A 29 -11.36 23.95 5.18
CA CYS A 29 -12.27 23.16 6.01
C CYS A 29 -11.62 21.90 6.61
N LEU A 30 -10.61 21.33 5.94
CA LEU A 30 -9.95 20.10 6.37
C LEU A 30 -8.71 20.34 7.24
N GLN A 31 -8.46 21.58 7.70
CA GLN A 31 -7.34 21.84 8.61
C GLN A 31 -7.54 21.19 10.00
N PRO A 32 -6.46 20.74 10.68
CA PRO A 32 -6.55 20.09 11.99
C PRO A 32 -7.29 20.88 13.08
N ALA A 33 -7.27 22.21 13.01
CA ALA A 33 -7.95 23.10 13.96
C ALA A 33 -9.48 23.20 13.74
N ARG A 34 -10.02 22.63 12.66
CA ARG A 34 -11.45 22.66 12.35
C ARG A 34 -12.21 21.56 13.08
N ASP A 35 -13.53 21.74 13.19
CA ASP A 35 -14.43 20.79 13.83
C ASP A 35 -14.22 19.36 13.30
N PRO A 36 -13.94 18.38 14.17
CA PRO A 36 -13.66 17.00 13.75
C PRO A 36 -14.81 16.32 13.00
N GLN A 37 -16.06 16.60 13.39
CA GLN A 37 -17.23 15.96 12.78
C GLN A 37 -17.48 16.47 11.36
N MET A 38 -17.31 17.78 11.15
CA MET A 38 -17.30 18.39 9.82
C MET A 38 -16.19 17.79 8.95
N ARG A 39 -14.96 17.67 9.49
CA ARG A 39 -13.82 17.09 8.76
C ARG A 39 -14.08 15.64 8.33
N LEU A 40 -14.59 14.80 9.24
CA LEU A 40 -14.97 13.41 8.92
C LEU A 40 -16.02 13.35 7.81
N THR A 41 -17.02 14.23 7.88
CA THR A 41 -18.07 14.31 6.86
C THR A 41 -17.50 14.70 5.50
N LEU A 42 -16.62 15.71 5.47
CA LEU A 42 -15.98 16.17 4.24
C LEU A 42 -15.02 15.13 3.66
N PHE A 43 -14.22 14.43 4.47
CA PHE A 43 -13.39 13.33 3.99
C PHE A 43 -14.23 12.17 3.45
N SER A 44 -15.35 11.84 4.09
CA SER A 44 -16.26 10.80 3.58
C SER A 44 -16.83 11.16 2.20
N VAL A 45 -17.23 12.43 2.00
CA VAL A 45 -17.68 12.92 0.69
C VAL A 45 -16.53 12.93 -0.32
N LEU A 46 -15.35 13.43 0.08
CA LEU A 46 -14.18 13.51 -0.78
C LEU A 46 -13.74 12.12 -1.27
N SER A 47 -13.73 11.11 -0.40
CA SER A 47 -13.41 9.73 -0.79
C SER A 47 -14.35 9.20 -1.87
N LYS A 48 -15.66 9.45 -1.76
CA LYS A 48 -16.65 9.04 -2.77
C LYS A 48 -16.44 9.74 -4.10
N VAL A 49 -16.12 11.03 -4.06
CA VAL A 49 -15.81 11.82 -5.26
C VAL A 49 -14.54 11.29 -5.93
N LEU A 50 -13.48 11.04 -5.16
CA LEU A 50 -12.21 10.52 -5.67
C LEU A 50 -12.34 9.11 -6.28
N LEU A 51 -13.23 8.27 -5.75
CA LEU A 51 -13.51 6.95 -6.36
C LEU A 51 -14.05 7.04 -7.78
N GLN A 52 -14.67 8.16 -8.14
CA GLN A 52 -15.17 8.47 -9.48
C GLN A 52 -14.44 9.69 -10.04
N ALA A 53 -13.14 9.85 -9.76
CA ALA A 53 -12.40 11.07 -10.07
C ALA A 53 -12.52 11.47 -11.55
N LYS A 54 -12.47 10.50 -12.46
CA LYS A 54 -12.58 10.72 -13.92
C LYS A 54 -13.88 11.43 -14.32
N ASP A 55 -14.98 11.12 -13.66
CA ASP A 55 -16.31 11.69 -13.94
C ASP A 55 -16.65 12.87 -13.01
N THR A 56 -15.75 13.23 -12.10
CA THR A 56 -15.98 14.23 -11.05
C THR A 56 -14.87 15.28 -11.00
N VAL A 57 -13.92 15.17 -10.08
CA VAL A 57 -12.87 16.17 -9.85
C VAL A 57 -11.89 16.29 -11.02
N ASP A 58 -11.73 15.26 -11.84
CA ASP A 58 -10.89 15.28 -13.02
C ASP A 58 -11.69 15.23 -14.33
N SER A 59 -12.98 15.57 -14.31
CA SER A 59 -13.83 15.59 -15.51
C SER A 59 -13.32 16.55 -16.61
N GLN A 60 -12.49 17.52 -16.25
CA GLN A 60 -11.86 18.49 -17.15
C GLN A 60 -10.36 18.20 -17.39
N GLY A 61 -9.81 17.10 -16.84
CA GLY A 61 -8.38 16.76 -16.92
C GLY A 61 -7.44 17.73 -16.17
N GLN A 62 -7.99 18.60 -15.31
CA GLN A 62 -7.25 19.66 -14.62
C GLN A 62 -6.93 19.32 -13.15
N PHE A 63 -7.30 18.14 -12.65
CA PHE A 63 -7.10 17.81 -11.23
C PHE A 63 -5.61 17.81 -10.85
N HIS A 64 -4.75 17.42 -11.79
CA HIS A 64 -3.30 17.37 -11.58
C HIS A 64 -2.70 18.70 -11.11
N SER A 65 -3.25 19.84 -11.54
CA SER A 65 -2.77 21.17 -11.15
C SER A 65 -2.99 21.46 -9.66
N TYR A 66 -3.84 20.68 -8.98
CA TYR A 66 -4.19 20.80 -7.57
C TYR A 66 -3.61 19.67 -6.71
N LEU A 67 -2.92 18.69 -7.32
CA LEU A 67 -2.44 17.49 -6.65
C LEU A 67 -1.47 17.83 -5.50
N GLU A 68 -0.62 18.83 -5.68
CA GLU A 68 0.28 19.29 -4.63
C GLU A 68 -0.48 19.83 -3.42
N THR A 69 -1.49 20.69 -3.62
CA THR A 69 -2.34 21.22 -2.55
C THR A 69 -3.11 20.10 -1.85
N VAL A 70 -3.72 19.18 -2.62
CA VAL A 70 -4.44 18.03 -2.04
C VAL A 70 -3.49 17.19 -1.20
N THR A 71 -2.28 16.93 -1.68
CA THR A 71 -1.31 16.10 -0.97
C THR A 71 -0.76 16.79 0.27
N LYS A 72 -0.15 17.97 0.11
CA LYS A 72 0.62 18.65 1.17
C LYS A 72 -0.25 19.44 2.14
N ASP A 73 -1.30 20.10 1.65
CA ASP A 73 -2.13 20.99 2.47
C ASP A 73 -3.40 20.33 3.02
N ILE A 74 -3.83 19.20 2.44
CA ILE A 74 -5.06 18.50 2.86
C ILE A 74 -4.74 17.14 3.48
N LEU A 75 -4.05 16.24 2.77
CA LEU A 75 -3.85 14.88 3.27
C LEU A 75 -2.80 14.81 4.39
N VAL A 76 -1.60 15.38 4.18
CA VAL A 76 -0.49 15.32 5.17
C VAL A 76 -0.91 15.79 6.57
N PRO A 77 -1.55 16.97 6.76
CA PRO A 77 -1.92 17.45 8.09
C PRO A 77 -2.90 16.52 8.82
N ASN A 78 -3.69 15.74 8.08
CA ASN A 78 -4.70 14.84 8.62
C ASN A 78 -4.20 13.40 8.82
N LEU A 79 -2.99 13.08 8.36
CA LEU A 79 -2.31 11.80 8.63
C LEU A 79 -1.43 11.84 9.88
N GLN A 80 -1.21 13.02 10.47
CA GLN A 80 -0.40 13.14 11.68
C GLN A 80 -1.03 12.39 12.85
N TRP A 81 -0.21 11.58 13.52
CA TRP A 81 -0.67 10.81 14.66
C TRP A 81 -1.05 11.71 15.83
N HIS A 82 -2.23 11.45 16.36
CA HIS A 82 -2.77 12.06 17.58
C HIS A 82 -3.59 10.98 18.29
N ALA A 83 -3.54 10.98 19.63
CA ALA A 83 -4.29 10.04 20.45
C ALA A 83 -5.81 10.28 20.36
N GLY A 84 -6.57 9.21 20.56
CA GLY A 84 -8.03 9.26 20.67
C GLY A 84 -8.78 8.80 19.43
N ARG A 85 -9.99 8.27 19.64
CA ARG A 85 -10.81 7.63 18.60
C ARG A 85 -11.17 8.56 17.43
N THR A 86 -11.44 9.83 17.72
CA THR A 86 -11.78 10.81 16.67
C THR A 86 -10.58 11.08 15.76
N ALA A 87 -9.38 11.20 16.32
CA ALA A 87 -8.17 11.40 15.52
C ALA A 87 -7.85 10.17 14.67
N ALA A 88 -8.00 8.96 15.22
CA ALA A 88 -7.88 7.71 14.46
C ALA A 88 -8.88 7.64 13.30
N ALA A 89 -10.16 7.96 13.56
CA ALA A 89 -11.18 8.00 12.51
C ALA A 89 -10.86 8.98 11.38
N ILE A 90 -10.29 10.15 11.70
CA ILE A 90 -9.85 11.11 10.69
C ILE A 90 -8.71 10.54 9.85
N ARG A 91 -7.72 9.88 10.46
CA ARG A 91 -6.65 9.20 9.72
C ARG A 91 -7.21 8.09 8.83
N THR A 92 -8.14 7.28 9.32
CA THR A 92 -8.85 6.27 8.49
C THR A 92 -9.54 6.91 7.29
N ALA A 93 -10.28 8.02 7.48
CA ALA A 93 -10.98 8.70 6.40
C ALA A 93 -10.00 9.33 5.39
N THR A 94 -8.86 9.84 5.87
CA THR A 94 -7.80 10.44 5.04
C THR A 94 -7.07 9.38 4.20
N VAL A 95 -6.70 8.25 4.81
CA VAL A 95 -6.14 7.07 4.11
C VAL A 95 -7.11 6.55 3.06
N SER A 96 -8.42 6.53 3.36
CA SER A 96 -9.45 6.13 2.39
C SER A 96 -9.54 7.10 1.20
N CYS A 97 -9.31 8.40 1.41
CA CYS A 97 -9.22 9.36 0.31
C CYS A 97 -7.98 9.12 -0.56
N LEU A 98 -6.83 8.86 0.05
CA LEU A 98 -5.60 8.56 -0.68
C LEU A 98 -5.76 7.28 -1.52
N TRP A 99 -6.33 6.23 -0.93
CA TRP A 99 -6.66 5.00 -1.65
C TRP A 99 -7.54 5.30 -2.87
N ALA A 100 -8.67 5.96 -2.65
CA ALA A 100 -9.59 6.34 -3.72
C ALA A 100 -8.88 7.11 -4.84
N LEU A 101 -8.03 8.08 -4.49
CA LEU A 101 -7.24 8.84 -5.46
C LEU A 101 -6.27 7.94 -6.25
N THR A 102 -5.44 7.17 -5.57
CA THR A 102 -4.41 6.32 -6.20
C THR A 102 -5.00 5.16 -7.01
N SER A 103 -6.24 4.73 -6.71
CA SER A 103 -6.95 3.67 -7.42
C SER A 103 -7.89 4.18 -8.52
N SER A 104 -8.03 5.50 -8.70
CA SER A 104 -8.98 6.09 -9.66
C SER A 104 -8.50 6.14 -11.11
N GLU A 105 -7.26 5.74 -11.38
CA GLU A 105 -6.62 5.75 -12.72
C GLU A 105 -6.50 7.13 -13.39
N VAL A 106 -6.84 8.23 -12.69
CA VAL A 106 -6.69 9.61 -13.21
C VAL A 106 -5.26 10.13 -13.08
N LEU A 107 -4.47 9.54 -12.18
CA LEU A 107 -3.08 9.91 -11.98
C LEU A 107 -2.17 9.10 -12.90
N SER A 108 -1.30 9.80 -13.63
CA SER A 108 -0.18 9.19 -14.32
C SER A 108 0.83 8.58 -13.34
N ALA A 109 1.68 7.66 -13.81
CA ALA A 109 2.72 7.05 -12.99
C ALA A 109 3.65 8.10 -12.35
N LYS A 110 3.99 9.18 -13.06
CA LYS A 110 4.80 10.28 -12.53
C LYS A 110 4.09 10.97 -11.36
N GLN A 111 2.80 11.28 -11.49
CA GLN A 111 2.02 11.91 -10.43
C GLN A 111 1.87 11.01 -9.20
N ILE A 112 1.75 9.69 -9.39
CA ILE A 112 1.74 8.75 -8.26
C ILE A 112 3.09 8.76 -7.54
N ARG A 113 4.22 8.87 -8.25
CA ARG A 113 5.55 9.02 -7.63
C ARG A 113 5.68 10.32 -6.83
N ASP A 114 5.20 11.44 -7.36
CA ASP A 114 5.22 12.73 -6.63
C ASP A 114 4.41 12.64 -5.32
N VAL A 115 3.26 11.95 -5.36
CA VAL A 115 2.43 11.67 -4.18
C VAL A 115 3.15 10.72 -3.22
N GLN A 116 3.77 9.66 -3.73
CA GLN A 116 4.53 8.68 -2.96
C GLN A 116 5.66 9.34 -2.17
N GLU A 117 6.47 10.18 -2.82
CA GLU A 117 7.63 10.83 -2.20
C GLU A 117 7.20 11.61 -0.95
N THR A 118 6.04 12.26 -1.03
CA THR A 118 5.48 13.04 0.08
C THR A 118 4.81 12.15 1.14
N LEU A 119 4.04 11.14 0.73
CA LEU A 119 3.12 10.42 1.63
C LEU A 119 3.65 9.08 2.16
N MET A 120 4.67 8.47 1.56
CA MET A 120 5.18 7.16 2.00
C MET A 120 5.51 7.11 3.51
N PRO A 121 6.24 8.09 4.10
CA PRO A 121 6.52 8.07 5.54
C PRO A 121 5.25 8.11 6.39
N HIS A 122 4.24 8.89 5.97
CA HIS A 122 2.97 8.99 6.67
C HIS A 122 2.18 7.68 6.58
N ILE A 123 2.13 7.05 5.41
CA ILE A 123 1.40 5.79 5.22
C ILE A 123 2.05 4.64 5.99
N LEU A 124 3.38 4.59 6.09
CA LEU A 124 4.05 3.61 6.95
C LEU A 124 3.57 3.71 8.42
N THR A 125 3.43 4.93 8.96
CA THR A 125 2.92 5.08 10.35
C THR A 125 1.49 4.59 10.54
N THR A 126 0.66 4.61 9.48
CA THR A 126 -0.73 4.15 9.56
C THR A 126 -0.87 2.63 9.57
N LEU A 127 0.21 1.88 9.31
CA LEU A 127 0.21 0.43 9.51
C LEU A 127 0.03 0.06 10.98
N GLU A 128 0.37 0.93 11.93
CA GLU A 128 0.24 0.70 13.38
C GLU A 128 -1.12 1.15 13.96
N GLU A 129 -2.09 1.49 13.11
CA GLU A 129 -3.43 1.90 13.57
C GLU A 129 -4.26 0.73 14.11
N ASP A 130 -5.04 0.96 15.17
CA ASP A 130 -5.96 -0.04 15.73
C ASP A 130 -7.01 -0.53 14.69
N SER A 131 -7.37 0.35 13.75
CA SER A 131 -8.33 0.06 12.69
C SER A 131 -7.76 -0.92 11.66
N GLN A 132 -8.30 -2.14 11.62
CA GLN A 132 -8.01 -3.15 10.59
C GLN A 132 -8.14 -2.56 9.18
N MET A 133 -9.20 -1.79 8.93
CA MET A 133 -9.44 -1.17 7.63
C MET A 133 -8.32 -0.22 7.24
N THR A 134 -7.80 0.56 8.19
CA THR A 134 -6.67 1.46 7.93
C THR A 134 -5.42 0.67 7.58
N ARG A 135 -5.05 -0.33 8.38
CA ARG A 135 -3.87 -1.16 8.10
C ARG A 135 -3.95 -1.84 6.73
N LEU A 136 -5.11 -2.42 6.41
CA LEU A 136 -5.36 -3.07 5.12
C LEU A 136 -5.18 -2.10 3.94
N ILE A 137 -5.82 -0.93 4.01
CA ILE A 137 -5.75 0.05 2.94
C ILE A 137 -4.31 0.59 2.81
N SER A 138 -3.61 0.80 3.92
CA SER A 138 -2.22 1.25 3.91
C SER A 138 -1.28 0.26 3.22
N CYS A 139 -1.41 -1.05 3.47
CA CYS A 139 -0.67 -2.08 2.71
C CYS A 139 -0.93 -1.96 1.20
N ARG A 140 -2.19 -1.71 0.79
CA ARG A 140 -2.56 -1.58 -0.63
C ARG A 140 -2.01 -0.30 -1.27
N ILE A 141 -2.04 0.83 -0.54
CA ILE A 141 -1.44 2.08 -1.02
C ILE A 141 0.07 1.92 -1.20
N ILE A 142 0.75 1.31 -0.23
CA ILE A 142 2.19 1.01 -0.33
C ILE A 142 2.46 0.15 -1.57
N ASN A 143 1.63 -0.85 -1.84
CA ASN A 143 1.76 -1.68 -3.04
C ASN A 143 1.62 -0.86 -4.35
N ILE A 144 0.69 0.10 -4.41
CA ILE A 144 0.55 1.00 -5.57
C ILE A 144 1.79 1.90 -5.74
N PHE A 145 2.29 2.48 -4.64
CA PHE A 145 3.51 3.28 -4.64
C PHE A 145 4.71 2.48 -5.16
N LEU A 146 4.91 1.26 -4.64
CA LEU A 146 6.00 0.40 -5.09
C LEU A 146 5.88 0.03 -6.59
N LYS A 147 4.67 -0.25 -7.09
CA LYS A 147 4.45 -0.57 -8.53
C LYS A 147 4.76 0.59 -9.47
N THR A 148 4.74 1.83 -8.98
CA THR A 148 4.92 3.04 -9.79
C THR A 148 6.28 3.69 -9.59
N SER A 149 7.08 3.14 -8.69
CA SER A 149 8.46 3.54 -8.43
C SER A 149 9.35 3.23 -9.63
N ASP A 150 10.26 4.14 -9.94
CA ASP A 150 11.37 3.91 -10.87
C ASP A 150 12.65 3.56 -10.08
N ASP A 151 13.76 3.32 -10.79
CA ASP A 151 15.05 2.96 -10.18
C ASP A 151 15.68 4.08 -9.33
N VAL A 152 15.04 5.26 -9.21
CA VAL A 152 15.56 6.46 -8.53
C VAL A 152 15.12 6.52 -7.05
N LEU A 153 14.82 5.38 -6.44
CA LEU A 153 14.56 5.35 -5.00
C LEU A 153 15.87 5.39 -4.21
N ASP A 154 15.96 6.32 -3.26
CA ASP A 154 16.99 6.34 -2.22
C ASP A 154 17.03 4.97 -1.50
N PRO A 155 18.10 4.17 -1.66
CA PRO A 155 18.19 2.82 -1.11
C PRO A 155 17.95 2.77 0.40
N ASP A 156 18.38 3.80 1.14
CA ASP A 156 18.27 3.86 2.59
C ASP A 156 16.85 4.14 3.08
N LYS A 157 16.04 4.82 2.26
CA LYS A 157 14.61 4.98 2.52
C LYS A 157 13.84 3.75 2.08
N PHE A 158 14.20 3.20 0.92
CA PHE A 158 13.52 2.04 0.33
C PHE A 158 13.65 0.77 1.18
N ILE A 159 14.84 0.53 1.75
CA ILE A 159 15.09 -0.65 2.59
C ILE A 159 14.28 -0.64 3.90
N LYS A 160 13.77 0.52 4.34
CA LYS A 160 12.94 0.65 5.54
C LYS A 160 11.48 0.24 5.34
N ILE A 161 11.06 -0.08 4.11
CA ILE A 161 9.67 -0.43 3.81
C ILE A 161 9.37 -1.88 4.20
N TYR A 162 10.25 -2.82 3.85
CA TYR A 162 9.97 -4.25 4.06
C TYR A 162 9.79 -4.65 5.54
N PRO A 163 10.51 -4.09 6.53
CA PRO A 163 10.32 -4.48 7.93
C PRO A 163 8.93 -4.08 8.43
N GLU A 164 8.40 -2.93 7.99
CA GLU A 164 7.06 -2.48 8.38
C GLU A 164 5.96 -3.35 7.75
N LEU A 165 6.15 -3.83 6.52
CA LEU A 165 5.26 -4.80 5.90
C LEU A 165 5.36 -6.19 6.55
N LEU A 166 6.58 -6.64 6.89
CA LEU A 166 6.80 -7.93 7.52
C LEU A 166 6.09 -8.04 8.87
N LYS A 167 6.11 -6.98 9.70
CA LYS A 167 5.35 -6.92 10.96
C LYS A 167 3.83 -7.08 10.79
N ARG A 168 3.30 -6.95 9.57
CA ARG A 168 1.86 -7.15 9.29
C ARG A 168 1.52 -8.60 8.98
N LEU A 169 2.50 -9.50 8.90
CA LEU A 169 2.21 -10.94 8.88
C LEU A 169 1.82 -11.47 10.27
N ASP A 170 2.10 -10.73 11.35
CA ASP A 170 1.60 -10.97 12.70
C ASP A 170 0.22 -10.33 12.97
N ASP A 171 -0.44 -9.75 11.96
CA ASP A 171 -1.74 -9.11 12.13
C ASP A 171 -2.84 -10.12 12.47
N VAL A 172 -3.80 -9.72 13.30
CA VAL A 172 -4.99 -10.55 13.62
C VAL A 172 -5.90 -10.78 12.41
N SER A 173 -5.81 -9.94 11.38
CA SER A 173 -6.62 -10.02 10.17
C SER A 173 -5.86 -10.64 9.00
N ASN A 174 -6.32 -11.80 8.52
CA ASN A 174 -5.75 -12.45 7.34
C ASN A 174 -5.74 -11.54 6.10
N ASP A 175 -6.73 -10.68 5.92
CA ASP A 175 -6.74 -9.72 4.80
C ASP A 175 -5.54 -8.75 4.85
N VAL A 176 -5.17 -8.29 6.05
CA VAL A 176 -4.01 -7.41 6.25
C VAL A 176 -2.71 -8.19 5.96
N ARG A 177 -2.61 -9.41 6.49
CA ARG A 177 -1.46 -10.31 6.27
C ARG A 177 -1.23 -10.57 4.78
N ILE A 178 -2.28 -10.92 4.05
CA ILE A 178 -2.24 -11.19 2.60
C ILE A 178 -1.90 -9.90 1.82
N ALA A 179 -2.46 -8.75 2.20
CA ALA A 179 -2.14 -7.48 1.56
C ALA A 179 -0.67 -7.07 1.78
N ALA A 180 -0.13 -7.33 2.97
CA ALA A 180 1.28 -7.09 3.27
C ALA A 180 2.20 -8.02 2.47
N ALA A 181 1.87 -9.32 2.38
CA ALA A 181 2.56 -10.26 1.51
C ALA A 181 2.57 -9.80 0.04
N SER A 182 1.43 -9.32 -0.48
CA SER A 182 1.35 -8.77 -1.84
C SER A 182 2.26 -7.54 -2.03
N ALA A 183 2.38 -6.67 -1.03
CA ALA A 183 3.28 -5.53 -1.08
C ALA A 183 4.76 -5.96 -1.00
N LEU A 184 5.10 -7.00 -0.23
CA LEU A 184 6.45 -7.58 -0.18
C LEU A 184 6.88 -8.18 -1.53
N ILE A 185 5.97 -8.85 -2.25
CA ILE A 185 6.23 -9.30 -3.65
C ILE A 185 6.67 -8.11 -4.51
N THR A 186 5.93 -7.01 -4.47
CA THR A 186 6.28 -5.82 -5.26
C THR A 186 7.59 -5.20 -4.81
N TRP A 187 7.87 -5.17 -3.51
CA TRP A 187 9.16 -4.70 -2.98
C TRP A 187 10.34 -5.54 -3.52
N LEU A 188 10.21 -6.88 -3.54
CA LEU A 188 11.21 -7.77 -4.15
C LEU A 188 11.39 -7.51 -5.65
N LYS A 189 10.29 -7.26 -6.38
CA LYS A 189 10.35 -6.92 -7.82
C LYS A 189 11.13 -5.64 -8.09
N CYS A 190 10.98 -4.62 -7.26
CA CYS A 190 11.77 -3.39 -7.38
C CYS A 190 13.28 -3.69 -7.26
N ILE A 191 13.70 -4.54 -6.32
CA ILE A 191 15.12 -4.93 -6.17
C ILE A 191 15.59 -5.75 -7.37
N LYS A 192 14.74 -6.63 -7.91
CA LYS A 192 15.06 -7.41 -9.11
C LYS A 192 15.36 -6.52 -10.32
N GLY A 193 14.71 -5.36 -10.42
CA GLY A 193 14.99 -4.36 -11.46
C GLY A 193 16.24 -3.50 -11.20
N ALA A 194 16.59 -3.27 -9.94
CA ALA A 194 17.65 -2.35 -9.55
C ALA A 194 19.08 -2.87 -9.83
N ASP A 195 19.96 -1.92 -10.15
CA ASP A 195 21.40 -2.11 -10.09
C ASP A 195 21.88 -2.28 -8.63
N GLY A 196 22.94 -3.05 -8.39
CA GLY A 196 23.53 -3.16 -7.05
C GLY A 196 22.74 -4.01 -6.04
N LYS A 197 22.03 -5.05 -6.51
CA LYS A 197 21.22 -5.98 -5.68
C LYS A 197 21.94 -6.50 -4.44
N SER A 198 23.26 -6.66 -4.50
CA SER A 198 24.12 -7.10 -3.38
C SER A 198 23.95 -6.23 -2.13
N TYR A 199 23.62 -4.95 -2.28
CA TYR A 199 23.29 -4.05 -1.17
C TYR A 199 22.17 -4.61 -0.28
N TYR A 200 21.19 -5.29 -0.89
CA TYR A 200 20.01 -5.80 -0.20
C TYR A 200 20.17 -7.25 0.31
N GLN A 201 21.30 -7.91 0.07
CA GLN A 201 21.46 -9.35 0.33
C GLN A 201 21.18 -9.73 1.79
N SER A 202 21.75 -9.00 2.75
CA SER A 202 21.54 -9.29 4.18
C SER A 202 20.08 -9.08 4.60
N SER A 203 19.43 -8.05 4.09
CA SER A 203 18.03 -7.75 4.37
C SER A 203 17.08 -8.78 3.76
N ILE A 204 17.38 -9.24 2.54
CA ILE A 204 16.64 -10.31 1.88
C ILE A 204 16.83 -11.64 2.62
N GLN A 205 18.06 -11.98 3.04
CA GLN A 205 18.30 -13.17 3.85
C GLN A 205 17.50 -13.13 5.17
N TYR A 206 17.48 -11.98 5.84
CA TYR A 206 16.66 -11.80 7.04
C TYR A 206 15.17 -11.99 6.72
N LEU A 207 14.67 -11.35 5.66
CA LEU A 207 13.28 -11.49 5.23
C LEU A 207 12.91 -12.96 4.96
N TYR A 208 13.77 -13.74 4.29
CA TYR A 208 13.52 -15.17 4.05
C TYR A 208 13.37 -15.96 5.34
N LYS A 209 14.27 -15.77 6.32
CA LYS A 209 14.20 -16.47 7.61
C LYS A 209 12.87 -16.20 8.32
N GLU A 210 12.43 -14.95 8.31
CA GLU A 210 11.18 -14.55 8.96
C GLU A 210 9.96 -15.07 8.21
N LEU A 211 9.94 -14.97 6.87
CA LEU A 211 8.83 -15.45 6.04
C LEU A 211 8.65 -16.97 6.11
N LEU A 212 9.74 -17.74 6.18
CA LEU A 212 9.67 -19.19 6.20
C LEU A 212 8.83 -19.73 7.37
N VAL A 213 8.80 -19.05 8.51
CA VAL A 213 7.95 -19.42 9.66
C VAL A 213 6.47 -19.46 9.27
N TYR A 214 6.03 -18.55 8.40
CA TYR A 214 4.64 -18.46 7.96
C TYR A 214 4.26 -19.48 6.88
N LEU A 215 5.19 -20.29 6.37
CA LEU A 215 4.83 -21.48 5.59
C LEU A 215 4.19 -22.57 6.47
N ASP A 216 4.30 -22.46 7.80
CA ASP A 216 3.60 -23.30 8.77
C ASP A 216 2.47 -22.54 9.49
N ASP A 217 1.95 -21.47 8.89
CA ASP A 217 0.82 -20.72 9.44
C ASP A 217 -0.44 -21.61 9.59
N PRO A 218 -1.30 -21.43 10.60
CA PRO A 218 -2.58 -22.14 10.66
C PRO A 218 -3.53 -21.83 9.50
N GLU A 219 -3.40 -20.68 8.84
CA GLU A 219 -4.30 -20.24 7.77
C GLU A 219 -3.68 -20.50 6.39
N SER A 220 -4.27 -21.42 5.62
CA SER A 220 -3.72 -21.84 4.33
C SER A 220 -3.60 -20.70 3.32
N ALA A 221 -4.55 -19.74 3.34
CA ALA A 221 -4.48 -18.57 2.48
C ALA A 221 -3.25 -17.67 2.78
N VAL A 222 -2.77 -17.66 4.03
CA VAL A 222 -1.54 -16.96 4.41
C VAL A 222 -0.32 -17.77 4.00
N GLN A 223 -0.33 -19.09 4.20
CA GLN A 223 0.73 -19.98 3.70
C GLN A 223 0.93 -19.81 2.18
N ASP A 224 -0.17 -19.81 1.41
CA ASP A 224 -0.17 -19.58 -0.04
C ASP A 224 0.41 -18.21 -0.38
N ALA A 225 -0.06 -17.15 0.29
CA ALA A 225 0.42 -15.79 0.03
C ALA A 225 1.92 -15.66 0.30
N VAL A 226 2.43 -16.24 1.39
CA VAL A 226 3.86 -16.21 1.74
C VAL A 226 4.70 -17.08 0.82
N LEU A 227 4.19 -18.24 0.40
CA LEU A 227 4.85 -19.06 -0.60
C LEU A 227 5.08 -18.27 -1.90
N GLU A 228 4.09 -17.49 -2.35
CA GLU A 228 4.26 -16.64 -3.53
C GLU A 228 5.28 -15.50 -3.31
N VAL A 229 5.41 -14.96 -2.08
CA VAL A 229 6.49 -14.01 -1.75
C VAL A 229 7.86 -14.67 -1.91
N LEU A 230 8.04 -15.86 -1.36
CA LEU A 230 9.31 -16.59 -1.41
C LEU A 230 9.64 -17.07 -2.84
N LYS A 231 8.63 -17.44 -3.64
CA LYS A 231 8.80 -17.76 -5.06
C LYS A 231 9.21 -16.54 -5.89
N GLU A 232 8.68 -15.35 -5.61
CA GLU A 232 9.19 -14.13 -6.25
C GLU A 232 10.63 -13.83 -5.82
N GLY A 233 10.91 -14.06 -4.53
CA GLY A 233 12.25 -13.94 -3.94
C GLY A 233 13.27 -14.90 -4.57
N SER A 234 12.88 -16.03 -5.14
CA SER A 234 13.85 -17.00 -5.70
C SER A 234 14.74 -16.42 -6.81
N ALA A 235 14.33 -15.33 -7.46
CA ALA A 235 15.15 -14.59 -8.42
C ALA A 235 16.29 -13.77 -7.76
N LEU A 236 16.32 -13.67 -6.43
CA LEU A 236 17.25 -12.89 -5.62
C LEU A 236 17.93 -13.80 -4.60
N PHE A 237 19.21 -14.10 -4.84
CA PHE A 237 20.03 -14.94 -3.97
C PHE A 237 19.42 -16.34 -3.71
N PRO A 238 19.14 -17.13 -4.76
CA PRO A 238 18.46 -18.44 -4.65
C PRO A 238 19.16 -19.40 -3.68
N ASP A 239 20.50 -19.46 -3.70
CA ASP A 239 21.28 -20.34 -2.83
C ASP A 239 21.05 -20.03 -1.34
N VAL A 240 20.84 -18.74 -1.02
CA VAL A 240 20.49 -18.33 0.34
C VAL A 240 19.13 -18.89 0.70
N LEU A 241 18.12 -18.74 -0.17
CA LEU A 241 16.77 -19.22 0.10
C LEU A 241 16.71 -20.76 0.22
N VAL A 242 17.44 -21.51 -0.61
CA VAL A 242 17.56 -22.98 -0.49
C VAL A 242 18.07 -23.35 0.89
N ARG A 243 19.23 -22.81 1.29
CA ARG A 243 19.85 -23.11 2.57
C ARG A 243 18.96 -22.76 3.77
N GLU A 244 18.30 -21.60 3.75
CA GLU A 244 17.40 -21.20 4.84
C GLU A 244 16.14 -22.11 4.88
N THR A 245 15.61 -22.52 3.73
CA THR A 245 14.45 -23.44 3.64
C THR A 245 14.79 -24.83 4.17
N GLU A 246 15.94 -25.40 3.77
CA GLU A 246 16.42 -26.69 4.28
C GLU A 246 16.63 -26.68 5.79
N ALA A 247 17.11 -25.57 6.35
CA ALA A 247 17.37 -25.41 7.78
C ALA A 247 16.10 -25.43 8.66
N VAL A 248 14.92 -25.21 8.08
CA VAL A 248 13.64 -25.17 8.80
C VAL A 248 12.67 -26.29 8.40
N LEU A 249 12.95 -27.02 7.32
CA LEU A 249 12.09 -28.09 6.78
C LEU A 249 11.56 -29.07 7.84
N HIS A 250 12.44 -29.53 8.74
CA HIS A 250 12.13 -30.49 9.79
C HIS A 250 11.49 -29.87 11.05
N LYS A 251 11.38 -28.54 11.11
CA LYS A 251 10.82 -27.81 12.26
C LYS A 251 9.33 -27.50 12.10
N HIS A 252 8.81 -27.56 10.88
CA HIS A 252 7.41 -27.27 10.59
C HIS A 252 6.51 -28.46 10.94
N ARG A 253 5.25 -28.19 11.29
CA ARG A 253 4.24 -29.24 11.50
C ARG A 253 4.00 -30.06 10.22
N SER A 254 4.09 -29.40 9.07
CA SER A 254 4.07 -30.01 7.75
C SER A 254 5.18 -29.46 6.87
N ALA A 255 5.90 -30.36 6.19
CA ALA A 255 6.97 -30.00 5.25
C ALA A 255 6.45 -29.54 3.88
N THR A 256 5.16 -29.72 3.58
CA THR A 256 4.59 -29.59 2.22
C THR A 256 4.91 -28.25 1.55
N TYR A 257 4.74 -27.11 2.23
CA TYR A 257 5.01 -25.80 1.62
C TYR A 257 6.50 -25.55 1.40
N CYS A 258 7.36 -26.03 2.30
CA CYS A 258 8.82 -25.98 2.13
C CYS A 258 9.27 -26.85 0.96
N GLU A 259 8.71 -28.06 0.81
CA GLU A 259 8.98 -28.96 -0.31
C GLU A 259 8.56 -28.33 -1.64
N GLN A 260 7.37 -27.71 -1.70
CA GLN A 260 6.92 -26.97 -2.87
C GLN A 260 7.86 -25.81 -3.23
N LEU A 261 8.37 -25.07 -2.23
CA LEU A 261 9.33 -24.01 -2.45
C LEU A 261 10.67 -24.54 -3.00
N LEU A 262 11.18 -25.64 -2.43
CA LEU A 262 12.41 -26.29 -2.90
C LEU A 262 12.26 -26.83 -4.33
N GLN A 263 11.12 -27.42 -4.67
CA GLN A 263 10.82 -27.87 -6.03
C GLN A 263 10.82 -26.69 -7.01
N HIS A 264 10.23 -25.54 -6.63
CA HIS A 264 10.28 -24.32 -7.43
C HIS A 264 11.73 -23.84 -7.64
N LEU A 265 12.53 -23.80 -6.57
CA LEU A 265 13.94 -23.39 -6.62
C LEU A 265 14.80 -24.28 -7.53
N GLN A 266 14.53 -25.59 -7.58
CA GLN A 266 15.20 -26.52 -8.48
C GLN A 266 14.83 -26.32 -9.95
N ALA A 267 13.63 -25.82 -10.23
CA ALA A 267 13.13 -25.58 -11.57
C ALA A 267 13.59 -24.22 -12.16
N VAL A 268 14.00 -23.27 -11.32
CA VAL A 268 14.52 -21.97 -11.77
C VAL A 268 15.98 -22.16 -12.25
N PRO A 269 16.31 -21.86 -13.51
CA PRO A 269 17.69 -21.97 -14.00
C PRO A 269 18.62 -21.06 -13.21
N ALA A 270 19.81 -21.56 -12.85
CA ALA A 270 20.86 -20.75 -12.25
C ALA A 270 21.15 -19.55 -13.18
N THR A 271 20.79 -18.35 -12.73
CA THR A 271 21.16 -17.10 -13.39
C THR A 271 22.54 -16.73 -12.87
N HIS A 272 23.57 -17.11 -13.63
CA HIS A 272 24.95 -16.69 -13.41
C HIS A 272 25.13 -15.20 -13.68
#